data_AF-D1JH53-F1
#
_entry.id   AF-D1JH53-F1
#
_cell.length_a   1.000
_cell.length_b   1.000
_cell.length_c   1.000
_cell.angle_alpha   90.00
_cell.angle_beta   90.00
_cell.angle_gamma   90.00
#
_symmetry.space_group_name_H-M   'P 1'
#
loop_
_entity.id
_entity.type
_entity.pdbx_description
1 polymer ?
#
loop_
_entity_poly.entity_id
_entity_poly.type
_entity_poly.pdbx_seq_one_letter_code
_entity_poly.pdbx_strand_id
1 'polypeptide(L)'
;MSITEKIGLGITILIAIILIGYAIFSLLLDLLLLTFDWLAIAIDLISLAIGVALAYFSIRIYKKSVYYEGLVNSAFDKGVYARLEPVLRKVAETHVEMESLGTRLNVIDRKVQTVIDEQVKSEPQLEVEKAIAPGTSMGFIIKTIFLAIITMSGFLFMIYTSIGYAHFATLLFFILWWLLISYEFKLVTNATAWVMLFVPILLIPVSFMILGVHIDPNNLVALFYLCLALYVFLYFCWAVYETKGTLPFNLDLNRYLKQK
;
A
#
# COMPACT_ATOMS: atom_id res chain seq x y z
N MET A 1 7.00 -2.54 16.73
CA MET A 1 7.81 -1.32 16.87
C MET A 1 8.47 -1.04 15.53
N SER A 2 8.36 0.18 15.01
CA SER A 2 8.95 0.56 13.72
C SER A 2 10.47 0.47 13.78
N ILE A 3 11.12 0.13 12.66
CA ILE A 3 12.59 0.07 12.55
C ILE A 3 13.21 1.42 12.97
N THR A 4 12.55 2.53 12.60
CA THR A 4 12.95 3.89 12.96
C THR A 4 12.92 4.12 14.47
N GLU A 5 11.92 3.59 15.18
CA GLU A 5 11.82 3.71 16.64
C GLU A 5 12.91 2.90 17.34
N LYS A 6 13.25 1.71 16.84
CA LYS A 6 14.32 0.86 17.39
C LYS A 6 15.68 1.54 17.26
N ILE A 7 15.95 2.18 16.11
CA ILE A 7 17.16 2.96 15.86
C ILE A 7 17.19 4.21 16.74
N GLY A 8 16.07 4.93 16.84
CA GLY A 8 15.94 6.12 17.68
C GLY A 8 16.24 5.83 19.15
N LEU A 9 15.65 4.77 19.70
CA LEU A 9 15.90 4.33 21.08
C LEU A 9 17.36 3.91 21.31
N GLY A 10 17.97 3.23 20.34
CA GLY A 10 19.39 2.87 20.40
C GLY A 10 20.30 4.09 20.46
N ILE A 11 20.01 5.11 19.65
CA ILE A 11 20.75 6.38 19.64
C ILE A 11 20.56 7.13 20.96
N THR A 12 19.34 7.20 21.50
CA THR A 12 19.08 7.88 22.79
C THR A 12 19.82 7.22 23.95
N ILE A 13 19.90 5.89 23.99
CA ILE A 13 20.67 5.16 25.01
C ILE A 13 22.17 5.46 24.87
N LEU A 14 22.69 5.48 23.64
CA LEU A 14 24.10 5.77 23.37
C LEU A 14 24.47 7.19 23.82
N ILE A 15 23.62 8.17 23.51
CA ILE A 15 23.77 9.57 23.96
C ILE A 15 23.72 9.65 25.50
N ALA A 16 22.80 8.94 26.15
CA ALA A 16 22.70 8.93 27.61
C ALA A 16 23.97 8.36 28.27
N ILE A 17 24.55 7.29 27.70
CA ILE A 17 25.79 6.69 28.21
C ILE A 17 26.97 7.67 28.08
N ILE A 18 27.12 8.33 26.92
CA ILE A 18 28.17 9.32 26.70
C ILE A 18 28.02 10.49 27.68
N LEU A 19 26.79 10.98 27.87
CA LEU A 19 26.51 12.11 28.76
C LEU A 19 26.79 11.78 30.23
N ILE A 20 26.40 10.58 30.68
CA ILE A 20 26.72 10.09 32.03
C ILE A 20 28.25 9.96 32.20
N GLY A 21 28.94 9.38 31.21
CA GLY A 21 30.39 9.22 31.26
C GLY A 21 31.12 10.56 31.34
N TYR A 22 30.70 11.54 30.55
CA TYR A 22 31.25 12.89 30.55
C TYR A 22 30.97 13.62 31.89
N ALA A 23 29.74 13.54 32.40
CA ALA A 23 29.37 14.17 33.66
C ALA A 23 30.11 13.56 34.86
N ILE A 24 30.30 12.24 34.89
CA ILE A 24 31.09 11.57 35.93
C ILE A 24 32.56 11.98 35.83
N PHE A 25 33.12 12.03 34.62
CA PHE A 25 34.52 12.41 34.41
C PHE A 25 34.78 13.87 34.81
N SER A 26 33.89 14.78 34.42
CA SER A 26 33.94 16.20 34.80
C SER A 26 33.84 16.38 36.31
N LEU A 27 32.87 15.71 36.96
CA LEU A 27 32.69 15.76 38.41
C LEU A 27 33.91 15.20 39.17
N LEU A 28 34.55 14.16 38.63
CA LEU A 28 35.75 13.58 39.23
C LEU A 28 36.96 14.52 39.11
N LEU A 29 37.10 15.24 37.98
CA LEU A 29 38.13 16.26 37.82
C LEU A 29 37.92 17.44 38.78
N ASP A 30 36.69 17.95 38.88
CA ASP A 30 36.35 19.06 39.78
C ASP A 30 36.57 18.70 41.26
N LEU A 31 36.31 17.45 41.64
CA LEU A 31 36.53 16.95 42.99
C LEU A 31 38.02 16.70 43.31
N LEU A 32 38.83 16.29 42.32
CA LEU A 32 40.23 15.88 42.50
C LEU A 32 41.24 17.03 42.33
N LEU A 33 40.97 18.00 41.44
CA LEU A 33 41.89 19.12 41.13
C LEU A 33 41.74 20.36 42.03
N LEU A 34 40.87 20.31 43.05
CA LEU A 34 40.78 21.32 44.12
C LEU A 34 40.41 22.76 43.68
N THR A 35 39.79 22.94 42.52
CA THR A 35 39.11 24.19 42.14
C THR A 35 37.64 24.09 42.56
N PHE A 36 37.35 24.41 43.82
CA PHE A 36 35.99 24.39 44.38
C PHE A 36 35.14 25.52 43.81
N ASP A 37 34.70 25.36 42.56
CA ASP A 37 33.62 26.16 41.99
C ASP A 37 32.29 25.43 42.20
N TRP A 38 31.49 25.94 43.14
CA TRP A 38 30.18 25.37 43.46
C TRP A 38 29.23 25.35 42.26
N LEU A 39 29.42 26.25 41.27
CA LEU A 39 28.59 26.29 40.08
C LEU A 39 28.93 25.16 39.10
N ALA A 40 30.22 24.83 38.94
CA ALA A 40 30.65 23.74 38.06
C ALA A 40 30.14 22.38 38.55
N ILE A 41 30.28 22.12 39.85
CA ILE A 41 29.76 20.91 40.52
C ILE A 41 28.24 20.80 40.39
N ALA A 42 27.51 21.93 40.50
CA ALA A 42 26.06 21.94 40.35
C ALA A 42 25.63 21.61 38.91
N ILE A 43 26.35 22.13 37.91
CA ILE A 43 26.10 21.84 36.49
C ILE A 43 26.35 20.36 36.18
N ASP A 44 27.42 19.79 36.71
CA ASP A 44 27.74 18.37 36.53
C ASP A 44 26.72 17.45 37.20
N LEU A 45 26.22 17.82 38.38
CA LEU A 45 25.15 17.09 39.07
C LEU A 45 23.83 17.10 38.28
N ILE A 46 23.47 18.26 37.71
CA ILE A 46 22.27 18.40 36.88
C ILE A 46 22.41 17.60 35.58
N SER A 47 23.58 17.68 34.92
CA SER A 47 23.88 16.92 33.71
C SER A 47 23.80 15.40 33.97
N LEU A 48 24.35 14.94 35.09
CA LEU A 48 24.27 13.55 35.53
C LEU A 48 22.82 13.11 35.79
N ALA A 49 22.01 13.95 36.46
CA ALA A 49 20.60 13.68 36.69
C ALA A 49 19.80 13.54 35.39
N ILE A 50 20.08 14.40 34.40
CA ILE A 50 19.46 14.33 33.06
C ILE A 50 19.87 13.05 32.34
N GLY A 51 21.17 12.70 32.37
CA GLY A 51 21.67 11.46 31.76
C GLY A 51 21.03 10.21 32.34
N VAL A 52 20.94 10.13 33.68
CA VAL A 52 20.31 9.00 34.39
C VAL A 52 18.81 8.91 34.07
N ALA A 53 18.10 10.04 34.02
CA ALA A 53 16.69 10.07 33.66
C ALA A 53 16.46 9.55 32.23
N LEU A 54 17.26 10.02 31.26
CA LEU A 54 17.19 9.58 29.86
C LEU A 54 17.45 8.08 29.71
N ALA A 55 18.45 7.55 30.41
CA ALA A 55 18.74 6.12 30.43
C ALA A 55 17.58 5.32 31.02
N TYR A 56 17.02 5.77 32.16
CA TYR A 56 15.91 5.10 32.83
C TYR A 56 14.64 5.06 31.97
N PHE A 57 14.24 6.19 31.37
CA PHE A 57 13.07 6.26 30.49
C PHE A 57 13.25 5.40 29.24
N SER A 58 14.44 5.42 28.64
CA SER A 58 14.75 4.62 27.46
C SER A 58 14.63 3.11 27.75
N ILE A 59 15.20 2.64 28.87
CA ILE A 59 15.09 1.24 29.31
C ILE A 59 13.64 0.86 29.60
N ARG A 60 12.86 1.75 30.24
CA ARG A 60 11.44 1.51 30.54
C ARG A 60 10.61 1.34 29.27
N ILE A 61 10.83 2.20 28.26
CA ILE A 61 10.12 2.11 26.97
C ILE A 61 10.55 0.84 26.23
N TYR A 62 11.83 0.48 26.25
CA TYR A 62 12.33 -0.74 25.64
C TYR A 62 11.68 -1.99 26.24
N LYS A 63 11.65 -2.12 27.58
CA LYS A 63 10.99 -3.23 28.27
C LYS A 63 9.50 -3.31 27.93
N LYS A 64 8.82 -2.17 27.90
CA LYS A 64 7.39 -2.10 27.54
C LYS A 64 7.19 -2.59 26.09
N SER A 65 8.01 -2.14 25.15
CA SER A 65 7.92 -2.55 23.75
C SER A 65 8.14 -4.05 23.55
N VAL A 66 9.18 -4.62 24.16
CA VAL A 66 9.48 -6.06 24.06
C VAL A 66 8.33 -6.89 24.65
N TYR A 67 7.73 -6.43 25.75
CA TYR A 67 6.56 -7.10 26.34
C TYR A 67 5.35 -7.12 25.39
N TYR A 68 5.05 -6.00 24.72
CA TYR A 68 3.97 -5.95 23.73
C TYR A 68 4.27 -6.77 22.48
N GLU A 69 5.52 -6.78 22.00
CA GLU A 69 5.94 -7.60 20.85
C GLU A 69 5.79 -9.10 21.18
N GLY A 70 6.13 -9.50 22.42
CA GLY A 70 5.89 -10.86 22.91
C GLY A 70 4.41 -11.22 23.04
N LEU A 71 3.57 -10.31 23.54
CA LEU A 71 2.12 -10.52 23.60
C LEU A 71 1.49 -10.63 22.20
N VAL A 72 1.92 -9.79 21.26
CA VAL A 72 1.45 -9.82 19.87
C VAL A 72 1.84 -11.12 19.19
N ASN A 73 3.10 -11.55 19.31
CA ASN A 73 3.55 -12.82 18.73
C ASN A 73 2.83 -14.02 19.36
N SER A 74 2.63 -14.02 20.68
CA SER A 74 1.88 -15.10 21.34
C SER A 74 0.41 -15.13 20.93
N ALA A 75 -0.22 -13.97 20.75
CA ALA A 75 -1.58 -13.86 20.23
C ALA A 75 -1.67 -14.25 18.75
N PHE A 76 -0.63 -13.95 17.96
CA PHE A 76 -0.54 -14.38 16.55
C PHE A 76 -0.40 -15.89 16.45
N ASP A 77 0.54 -16.52 17.16
CA ASP A 77 0.73 -17.97 17.09
C ASP A 77 -0.50 -18.74 17.59
N LYS A 78 -1.04 -18.37 18.76
CA LYS A 78 -2.17 -19.08 19.36
C LYS A 78 -3.51 -18.78 18.69
N GLY A 79 -3.71 -17.55 18.22
CA GLY A 79 -5.01 -17.09 17.73
C GLY A 79 -5.11 -17.09 16.21
N VAL A 80 -4.08 -16.59 15.52
CA VAL A 80 -4.12 -16.29 14.09
C VAL A 80 -3.53 -17.46 13.30
N TYR A 81 -2.34 -17.92 13.67
CA TYR A 81 -1.62 -19.01 12.98
C TYR A 81 -2.36 -20.34 13.10
N ALA A 82 -2.83 -20.70 14.31
CA ALA A 82 -3.64 -21.90 14.53
C ALA A 82 -4.95 -21.95 13.70
N ARG A 83 -5.47 -20.78 13.28
CA ARG A 83 -6.66 -20.67 12.43
C ARG A 83 -6.32 -20.58 10.94
N LEU A 84 -5.19 -19.98 10.60
CA LEU A 84 -4.71 -19.84 9.23
C LEU A 84 -4.05 -21.11 8.69
N GLU A 85 -3.36 -21.88 9.52
CA GLU A 85 -2.71 -23.14 9.14
C GLU A 85 -3.67 -24.15 8.46
N PRO A 86 -4.85 -24.47 9.03
CA PRO A 86 -5.77 -25.38 8.35
C PRO A 86 -6.31 -24.79 7.04
N VAL A 87 -6.45 -23.47 6.93
CA VAL A 87 -6.89 -22.79 5.70
C VAL A 87 -5.81 -22.82 4.63
N LEU A 88 -4.56 -22.52 5.00
CA LEU A 88 -3.39 -22.60 4.12
C LEU A 88 -3.17 -24.03 3.62
N ARG A 89 -3.31 -25.02 4.49
CA ARG A 89 -3.25 -26.44 4.11
C ARG A 89 -4.35 -26.80 3.11
N LYS A 90 -5.57 -26.34 3.36
CA LYS A 90 -6.70 -26.56 2.44
C LYS A 90 -6.49 -25.88 1.09
N VAL A 91 -5.91 -24.68 1.06
CA VAL A 91 -5.54 -23.98 -0.19
C VAL A 91 -4.46 -24.73 -0.94
N ALA A 92 -3.43 -25.23 -0.25
CA ALA A 92 -2.38 -26.05 -0.84
C ALA A 92 -2.94 -27.36 -1.43
N GLU A 93 -3.84 -28.05 -0.71
CA GLU A 93 -4.55 -29.23 -1.21
C GLU A 93 -5.39 -28.91 -2.46
N THR A 94 -6.17 -27.82 -2.44
CA THR A 94 -6.95 -27.40 -3.62
C THR A 94 -6.08 -27.02 -4.81
N HIS A 95 -4.86 -26.49 -4.59
CA HIS A 95 -3.95 -26.17 -5.67
C HIS A 95 -3.43 -27.44 -6.38
N VAL A 96 -3.10 -28.48 -5.62
CA VAL A 96 -2.71 -29.79 -6.14
C VAL A 96 -3.88 -30.45 -6.90
N GLU A 97 -5.11 -30.32 -6.40
CA GLU A 97 -6.30 -30.77 -7.13
C GLU A 97 -6.49 -29.99 -8.44
N MET A 98 -6.26 -28.68 -8.44
CA MET A 98 -6.38 -27.83 -9.64
C MET A 98 -5.31 -28.13 -10.70
N GLU A 99 -4.09 -28.49 -10.28
CA GLU A 99 -3.03 -28.98 -11.18
C GLU A 99 -3.44 -30.32 -11.83
N SER A 100 -4.06 -31.22 -11.06
CA SER A 100 -4.62 -32.47 -11.59
C SER A 100 -5.76 -32.23 -12.59
N LEU A 101 -6.59 -31.20 -12.35
CA LEU A 101 -7.63 -30.76 -13.28
C LEU A 101 -7.04 -30.15 -14.55
N GLY A 102 -6.00 -29.32 -14.44
CA GLY A 102 -5.29 -28.78 -15.60
C GLY A 102 -4.69 -29.89 -16.48
N THR A 103 -4.17 -30.95 -15.86
CA THR A 103 -3.67 -32.13 -16.58
C THR A 103 -4.80 -32.87 -17.31
N ARG A 104 -5.96 -33.05 -16.66
CA ARG A 104 -7.15 -33.64 -17.30
C ARG A 104 -7.68 -32.76 -18.43
N LEU A 105 -7.68 -31.44 -18.25
CA LEU A 105 -8.09 -30.47 -19.25
C LEU A 105 -7.18 -30.56 -20.48
N ASN A 106 -5.86 -30.62 -20.31
CA ASN A 106 -4.92 -30.82 -21.41
C ASN A 106 -5.16 -32.13 -22.19
N VAL A 107 -5.57 -33.21 -21.50
CA VAL A 107 -5.96 -34.47 -22.18
C VAL A 107 -7.26 -34.30 -22.96
N ILE A 108 -8.22 -33.54 -22.42
CA ILE A 108 -9.48 -33.21 -23.11
C ILE A 108 -9.20 -32.32 -24.31
N ASP A 109 -8.45 -31.24 -24.15
CA ASP A 109 -8.04 -30.33 -25.23
C ASP A 109 -7.32 -31.11 -26.33
N ARG A 110 -6.42 -32.04 -25.98
CA ARG A 110 -5.77 -32.89 -26.98
C ARG A 110 -6.78 -33.76 -27.72
N LYS A 111 -7.73 -34.39 -27.01
CA LYS A 111 -8.79 -35.20 -27.64
C LYS A 111 -9.72 -34.37 -28.52
N VAL A 112 -10.11 -33.18 -28.04
CA VAL A 112 -10.94 -32.22 -28.77
C VAL A 112 -10.19 -31.74 -30.01
N GLN A 113 -8.90 -31.39 -29.90
CA GLN A 113 -8.07 -31.03 -31.04
C GLN A 113 -7.95 -32.19 -32.03
N THR A 114 -7.85 -33.43 -31.57
CA THR A 114 -7.80 -34.61 -32.46
C THR A 114 -9.14 -34.78 -33.20
N VAL A 115 -10.27 -34.54 -32.53
CA VAL A 115 -11.62 -34.57 -33.13
C VAL A 115 -11.84 -33.39 -34.09
N ILE A 116 -11.34 -32.21 -33.74
CA ILE A 116 -11.34 -31.02 -34.59
C ILE A 116 -10.46 -31.28 -35.82
N ASP A 117 -9.25 -31.81 -35.68
CA ASP A 117 -8.37 -32.11 -36.81
C ASP A 117 -8.95 -33.22 -37.72
N GLU A 118 -9.70 -34.18 -37.16
CA GLU A 118 -10.49 -35.15 -37.93
C GLU A 118 -11.67 -34.51 -38.68
N GLN A 119 -12.31 -33.48 -38.11
CA GLN A 119 -13.43 -32.76 -38.73
C GLN A 119 -13.01 -31.60 -39.65
N VAL A 120 -11.85 -30.98 -39.43
CA VAL A 120 -11.28 -29.81 -40.15
C VAL A 120 -10.52 -30.23 -41.42
N LYS A 121 -10.41 -31.53 -41.72
CA LYS A 121 -10.22 -31.97 -43.12
C LYS A 121 -11.37 -31.54 -44.05
N SER A 122 -12.48 -31.06 -43.50
CA SER A 122 -13.56 -30.39 -44.23
C SER A 122 -13.73 -28.96 -43.71
N GLU A 123 -13.35 -28.00 -44.55
CA GLU A 123 -13.55 -26.54 -44.44
C GLU A 123 -12.57 -25.71 -43.57
N PRO A 124 -12.13 -24.55 -44.10
CA PRO A 124 -11.11 -23.70 -43.47
C PRO A 124 -11.74 -22.76 -42.43
N GLN A 125 -11.17 -22.75 -41.23
CA GLN A 125 -11.63 -21.89 -40.14
C GLN A 125 -11.04 -20.48 -40.25
N LEU A 126 -11.96 -19.51 -40.24
CA LEU A 126 -11.72 -18.08 -40.05
C LEU A 126 -11.22 -17.80 -38.63
N GLU A 127 -10.11 -17.08 -38.54
CA GLU A 127 -9.53 -16.56 -37.31
C GLU A 127 -10.50 -15.60 -36.61
N VAL A 128 -11.00 -16.00 -35.43
CA VAL A 128 -11.75 -15.12 -34.54
C VAL A 128 -10.76 -14.44 -33.60
N GLU A 129 -10.20 -13.32 -34.05
CA GLU A 129 -9.48 -12.38 -33.21
C GLU A 129 -10.49 -11.75 -32.21
N LYS A 130 -10.47 -12.25 -30.96
CA LYS A 130 -11.27 -11.69 -29.86
C LYS A 130 -10.78 -10.27 -29.55
N ALA A 131 -11.58 -9.28 -29.94
CA ALA A 131 -11.44 -7.90 -29.50
C ALA A 131 -11.66 -7.79 -27.97
N ILE A 132 -10.59 -7.88 -27.20
CA ILE A 132 -10.55 -7.55 -25.77
C ILE A 132 -10.43 -6.03 -25.66
N ALA A 133 -11.58 -5.35 -25.80
CA ALA A 133 -11.72 -3.88 -25.80
C ALA A 133 -10.85 -3.13 -26.85
N PRO A 134 -11.39 -2.12 -27.55
CA PRO A 134 -10.65 -1.45 -28.61
C PRO A 134 -9.44 -0.68 -28.05
N GLY A 135 -8.25 -1.27 -28.21
CA GLY A 135 -6.97 -0.60 -28.03
C GLY A 135 -6.33 -0.61 -26.64
N THR A 136 -6.72 -1.53 -25.75
CA THR A 136 -5.98 -1.77 -24.49
C THR A 136 -4.91 -2.83 -24.69
N SER A 137 -3.65 -2.51 -24.36
CA SER A 137 -2.57 -3.49 -24.41
C SER A 137 -2.71 -4.51 -23.28
N MET A 138 -2.31 -5.77 -23.50
CA MET A 138 -2.24 -6.78 -22.41
C MET A 138 -1.34 -6.29 -21.26
N GLY A 139 -0.29 -5.52 -21.58
CA GLY A 139 0.58 -4.87 -20.60
C GLY A 139 -0.13 -3.85 -19.71
N PHE A 140 -1.10 -3.10 -20.25
CA PHE A 140 -1.92 -2.17 -19.47
C PHE A 140 -2.80 -2.87 -18.46
N ILE A 141 -3.43 -3.99 -18.85
CA ILE A 141 -4.30 -4.78 -17.97
C ILE A 141 -3.51 -5.28 -16.76
N ILE A 142 -2.32 -5.85 -17.00
CA ILE A 142 -1.45 -6.35 -15.92
C ILE A 142 -1.03 -5.20 -14.97
N LYS A 143 -0.60 -4.06 -15.52
CA LYS A 143 -0.22 -2.88 -14.71
C LYS A 143 -1.41 -2.33 -13.90
N THR A 144 -2.61 -2.36 -14.48
CA THR A 144 -3.85 -1.91 -13.84
C THR A 144 -4.24 -2.82 -12.68
N ILE A 145 -4.20 -4.13 -12.86
CA ILE A 145 -4.46 -5.11 -11.80
C ILE A 145 -3.43 -4.94 -10.67
N PHE A 146 -2.15 -4.81 -11.01
CA PHE A 146 -1.09 -4.60 -10.03
C PHE A 146 -1.29 -3.30 -9.22
N LEU A 147 -1.58 -2.18 -9.89
CA LEU A 147 -1.85 -0.92 -9.22
C LEU A 147 -3.11 -0.97 -8.35
N ALA A 148 -4.15 -1.70 -8.78
CA ALA A 148 -5.36 -1.93 -7.98
C ALA A 148 -5.06 -2.73 -6.70
N ILE A 149 -4.23 -3.77 -6.77
CA ILE A 149 -3.81 -4.55 -5.59
C ILE A 149 -3.02 -3.68 -4.61
N ILE A 150 -2.11 -2.84 -5.10
CA ILE A 150 -1.36 -1.89 -4.25
C ILE A 150 -2.31 -0.87 -3.63
N THR A 151 -3.25 -0.34 -4.41
CA THR A 151 -4.26 0.62 -3.93
C THR A 151 -5.13 0.02 -2.82
N MET A 152 -5.58 -1.22 -3.00
CA MET A 152 -6.36 -1.96 -1.99
C MET A 152 -5.54 -2.25 -0.73
N SER A 153 -4.27 -2.65 -0.89
CA SER A 153 -3.35 -2.82 0.24
C SER A 153 -3.14 -1.51 1.01
N GLY A 154 -2.97 -0.40 0.28
CA GLY A 154 -2.86 0.94 0.86
C GLY A 154 -4.12 1.34 1.64
N PHE A 155 -5.31 1.06 1.09
CA PHE A 155 -6.58 1.30 1.74
C PHE A 155 -6.70 0.58 3.09
N LEU A 156 -6.45 -0.73 3.10
CA LEU A 156 -6.50 -1.54 4.31
C LEU A 156 -5.47 -1.09 5.35
N PHE A 157 -4.26 -0.77 4.90
CA PHE A 157 -3.20 -0.24 5.76
C PHE A 157 -3.61 1.09 6.43
N MET A 158 -4.29 1.97 5.70
CA MET A 158 -4.71 3.27 6.20
C MET A 158 -5.84 3.17 7.22
N ILE A 159 -6.80 2.27 7.01
CA ILE A 159 -7.85 1.98 8.00
C ILE A 159 -7.26 1.38 9.27
N TYR A 160 -6.32 0.44 9.14
CA TYR A 160 -5.76 -0.27 10.31
C TYR A 160 -4.84 0.61 11.15
N THR A 161 -4.05 1.46 10.51
CA THR A 161 -2.98 2.21 11.18
C THR A 161 -3.44 3.60 11.65
N SER A 162 -4.60 4.09 11.18
CA SER A 162 -5.20 5.39 11.56
C SER A 162 -4.17 6.54 11.58
N ILE A 163 -3.42 6.69 10.49
CA ILE A 163 -2.31 7.64 10.39
C ILE A 163 -2.86 9.06 10.15
N GLY A 164 -2.43 10.04 10.94
CA GLY A 164 -2.86 11.44 10.79
C GLY A 164 -2.53 12.07 9.43
N TYR A 165 -1.59 11.47 8.67
CA TYR A 165 -1.17 11.87 7.32
C TYR A 165 -1.84 11.09 6.19
N ALA A 166 -2.97 10.41 6.45
CA ALA A 166 -3.66 9.59 5.46
C ALA A 166 -4.06 10.36 4.18
N HIS A 167 -4.27 11.67 4.27
CA HIS A 167 -4.59 12.53 3.13
C HIS A 167 -3.49 12.59 2.06
N PHE A 168 -2.21 12.53 2.45
CA PHE A 168 -1.10 12.53 1.49
C PHE A 168 -0.96 11.18 0.78
N ALA A 169 -1.16 10.09 1.51
CA ALA A 169 -1.11 8.75 0.93
C ALA A 169 -2.28 8.49 -0.03
N THR A 170 -3.50 9.00 0.26
CA THR A 170 -4.63 8.93 -0.68
C THR A 170 -4.33 9.71 -1.95
N LEU A 171 -3.84 10.96 -1.81
CA LEU A 171 -3.44 11.80 -2.95
C LEU A 171 -2.38 11.13 -3.85
N LEU A 172 -1.41 10.42 -3.26
CA LEU A 172 -0.41 9.67 -4.01
C LEU A 172 -1.06 8.63 -4.94
N PHE A 173 -2.10 7.92 -4.49
CA PHE A 173 -2.82 6.97 -5.34
C PHE A 173 -3.53 7.65 -6.52
N PHE A 174 -4.13 8.83 -6.32
CA PHE A 174 -4.72 9.60 -7.43
C PHE A 174 -3.68 9.92 -8.51
N ILE A 175 -2.48 10.33 -8.09
CA ILE A 175 -1.38 10.65 -9.00
C ILE A 175 -0.89 9.39 -9.73
N LEU A 176 -0.74 8.26 -9.04
CA LEU A 176 -0.31 7.00 -9.67
C LEU A 176 -1.31 6.52 -10.72
N TRP A 177 -2.60 6.58 -10.41
CA TRP A 177 -3.67 6.22 -11.35
C TRP A 177 -3.72 7.16 -12.55
N TRP A 178 -3.57 8.45 -12.32
CA TRP A 178 -3.44 9.43 -13.40
C TRP A 178 -2.24 9.10 -14.29
N LEU A 179 -1.07 8.81 -13.72
CA LEU A 179 0.15 8.55 -14.46
C LEU A 179 0.01 7.30 -15.34
N LEU A 180 -0.54 6.21 -14.78
CA LEU A 180 -0.75 4.96 -15.49
C LEU A 180 -1.64 5.16 -16.73
N ILE A 181 -2.80 5.81 -16.56
CA ILE A 181 -3.77 6.03 -17.64
C ILE A 181 -3.19 7.02 -18.66
N SER A 182 -2.61 8.12 -18.20
CA SER A 182 -2.08 9.17 -19.09
C SER A 182 -0.93 8.67 -19.96
N TYR A 183 -0.10 7.77 -19.43
CA TYR A 183 1.02 7.20 -20.18
C TYR A 183 0.53 6.18 -21.23
N GLU A 184 -0.42 5.31 -20.88
CA GLU A 184 -0.96 4.32 -21.82
C GLU A 184 -1.64 4.98 -23.02
N PHE A 185 -2.46 6.00 -22.76
CA PHE A 185 -3.22 6.70 -23.79
C PHE A 185 -2.45 7.89 -24.42
N LYS A 186 -1.16 8.07 -24.07
CA LYS A 186 -0.30 9.18 -24.53
C LYS A 186 -0.92 10.57 -24.34
N LEU A 187 -1.68 10.75 -23.26
CA LEU A 187 -2.41 11.99 -22.95
C LEU A 187 -1.55 13.05 -22.24
N VAL A 188 -0.28 12.76 -21.97
CA VAL A 188 0.64 13.66 -21.26
C VAL A 188 0.84 15.00 -21.98
N THR A 189 0.66 15.04 -23.30
CA THR A 189 0.75 16.27 -24.10
C THR A 189 -0.55 17.08 -24.09
N ASN A 190 -1.67 16.50 -23.64
CA ASN A 190 -2.97 17.16 -23.63
C ASN A 190 -3.14 17.98 -22.34
N ALA A 191 -3.48 19.27 -22.47
CA ALA A 191 -3.72 20.16 -21.34
C ALA A 191 -4.86 19.66 -20.43
N THR A 192 -5.89 19.04 -21.00
CA THR A 192 -7.05 18.53 -20.25
C THR A 192 -6.67 17.40 -19.29
N ALA A 193 -5.67 16.58 -19.66
CA ALA A 193 -5.15 15.53 -18.78
C ALA A 193 -4.47 16.13 -17.53
N TRP A 194 -3.73 17.23 -17.68
CA TRP A 194 -3.12 17.93 -16.55
C TRP A 194 -4.16 18.58 -15.64
N VAL A 195 -5.24 19.11 -16.18
CA VAL A 195 -6.37 19.62 -15.36
C VAL A 195 -6.93 18.50 -14.48
N MET A 196 -7.12 17.30 -15.03
CA MET A 196 -7.60 16.13 -14.27
C MET A 196 -6.64 15.70 -13.14
N LEU A 197 -5.34 16.01 -13.24
CA LEU A 197 -4.37 15.81 -12.17
C LEU A 197 -4.41 16.94 -11.12
N PHE A 198 -4.55 18.19 -11.54
CA PHE A 198 -4.56 19.34 -10.63
C PHE A 198 -5.79 19.36 -9.72
N VAL A 199 -6.93 18.88 -10.21
CA VAL A 199 -8.17 18.79 -9.43
C VAL A 199 -7.97 17.99 -8.13
N PRO A 200 -7.54 16.72 -8.13
CA PRO A 200 -7.32 15.97 -6.90
C PRO A 200 -6.18 16.56 -6.04
N ILE A 201 -5.15 17.17 -6.64
CA ILE A 201 -4.05 17.79 -5.88
C ILE A 201 -4.56 18.92 -4.97
N LEU A 202 -5.48 19.74 -5.46
CA LEU A 202 -6.08 20.83 -4.68
C LEU A 202 -7.23 20.35 -3.80
N LEU A 203 -8.10 19.50 -4.36
CA LEU A 203 -9.38 19.19 -3.74
C LEU A 203 -9.24 18.19 -2.59
N ILE A 204 -8.30 17.22 -2.67
CA ILE A 204 -8.13 16.19 -1.64
C ILE A 204 -7.65 16.78 -0.31
N PRO A 205 -6.55 17.54 -0.22
CA PRO A 205 -6.09 18.08 1.05
C PRO A 205 -7.12 19.02 1.70
N VAL A 206 -7.74 19.90 0.90
CA VAL A 206 -8.75 20.85 1.37
C VAL A 206 -9.99 20.12 1.89
N SER A 207 -10.48 19.12 1.15
CA SER A 207 -11.65 18.36 1.55
C SER A 207 -11.37 17.50 2.79
N PHE A 208 -10.16 16.94 2.93
CA PHE A 208 -9.76 16.21 4.13
C PHE A 208 -9.72 17.11 5.36
N MET A 209 -9.23 18.35 5.24
CA MET A 209 -9.22 19.32 6.34
C MET A 209 -10.63 19.71 6.77
N ILE A 210 -11.52 19.99 5.82
CA ILE A 210 -12.90 20.43 6.11
C ILE A 210 -13.75 19.29 6.68
N LEU A 211 -13.71 18.12 6.03
CA LEU A 211 -14.52 16.97 6.42
C LEU A 211 -13.95 16.23 7.64
N GLY A 212 -12.64 16.33 7.89
CA GLY A 212 -11.98 15.74 9.06
C GLY A 212 -12.41 16.31 10.41
N VAL A 213 -13.06 17.47 10.42
CA VAL A 213 -13.69 18.04 11.63
C VAL A 213 -15.03 17.37 11.95
N HIS A 214 -15.70 16.77 10.96
CA HIS A 214 -17.08 16.31 11.05
C HIS A 214 -17.24 14.79 10.95
N ILE A 215 -16.26 14.09 10.36
CA ILE A 215 -16.34 12.66 10.02
C ILE A 215 -15.19 11.90 10.68
N ASP A 216 -15.49 10.73 11.23
CA ASP A 216 -14.47 9.82 11.79
C ASP A 216 -13.35 9.52 10.77
N PRO A 217 -12.08 9.46 11.20
CA PRO A 217 -10.93 9.27 10.30
C PRO A 217 -11.07 8.06 9.35
N ASN A 218 -11.59 6.93 9.85
CA ASN A 218 -11.76 5.72 9.03
C ASN A 218 -12.86 5.89 7.97
N ASN A 219 -13.98 6.52 8.33
CA ASN A 219 -15.07 6.80 7.40
C ASN A 219 -14.64 7.81 6.34
N LEU A 220 -13.81 8.79 6.74
CA LEU A 220 -13.22 9.76 5.84
C LEU A 220 -12.30 9.09 4.82
N VAL A 221 -11.37 8.23 5.27
CA VAL A 221 -10.50 7.46 4.37
C VAL A 221 -11.32 6.61 3.39
N ALA A 222 -12.36 5.91 3.86
CA ALA A 222 -13.25 5.13 2.99
C ALA A 222 -13.94 5.98 1.92
N LEU A 223 -14.44 7.16 2.28
CA LEU A 223 -15.05 8.10 1.35
C LEU A 223 -14.06 8.51 0.24
N PHE A 224 -12.82 8.85 0.60
CA PHE A 224 -11.81 9.25 -0.39
C PHE A 224 -11.35 8.13 -1.31
N TYR A 225 -11.31 6.88 -0.82
CA TYR A 225 -11.04 5.72 -1.69
C TYR A 225 -12.21 5.39 -2.62
N LEU A 226 -13.45 5.66 -2.21
CA LEU A 226 -14.61 5.58 -3.10
C LEU A 226 -14.51 6.65 -4.19
N CYS A 227 -14.17 7.89 -3.81
CA CYS A 227 -13.90 8.96 -4.77
C CYS A 227 -12.74 8.63 -5.71
N LEU A 228 -11.70 7.94 -5.24
CA LEU A 228 -10.60 7.45 -6.08
C LEU A 228 -11.11 6.47 -7.13
N ALA A 229 -11.88 5.46 -6.74
CA ALA A 229 -12.43 4.48 -7.67
C ALA A 229 -13.30 5.16 -8.76
N LEU A 230 -14.13 6.13 -8.34
CA LEU A 230 -14.95 6.92 -9.25
C LEU A 230 -14.11 7.81 -10.18
N TYR A 231 -13.06 8.45 -9.66
CA TYR A 231 -12.12 9.22 -10.45
C TYR A 231 -11.40 8.37 -11.50
N VAL A 232 -10.88 7.21 -11.11
CA VAL A 232 -10.19 6.27 -12.02
C VAL A 232 -11.11 5.85 -13.14
N PHE A 233 -12.35 5.49 -12.81
CA PHE A 233 -13.35 5.09 -13.78
C PHE A 233 -13.67 6.21 -14.78
N LEU A 234 -13.97 7.42 -14.28
CA LEU A 234 -14.28 8.57 -15.13
C LEU A 234 -13.10 8.99 -16.00
N TYR A 235 -11.89 9.01 -15.44
CA TYR A 235 -10.68 9.38 -16.17
C TYR A 235 -10.35 8.35 -17.25
N PHE A 236 -10.53 7.07 -16.96
CA PHE A 236 -10.38 6.00 -17.96
C PHE A 236 -11.41 6.13 -19.09
N CYS A 237 -12.69 6.34 -18.77
CA CYS A 237 -13.73 6.53 -19.79
C CYS A 237 -13.43 7.74 -20.68
N TRP A 238 -13.00 8.86 -20.10
CA TRP A 238 -12.60 10.05 -20.85
C TRP A 238 -11.36 9.78 -21.71
N ALA A 239 -10.33 9.12 -21.17
CA ALA A 239 -9.11 8.77 -21.91
C ALA A 239 -9.38 7.88 -23.13
N VAL A 240 -10.28 6.90 -22.98
CA VAL A 240 -10.72 6.04 -24.08
C VAL A 240 -11.53 6.83 -25.11
N TYR A 241 -12.44 7.70 -24.66
CA TYR A 241 -13.24 8.54 -25.56
C TYR A 241 -12.36 9.48 -26.40
N GLU A 242 -11.40 10.16 -25.78
CA GLU A 242 -10.51 11.11 -26.46
C GLU A 242 -9.57 10.42 -27.47
N THR A 243 -9.11 9.20 -27.17
CA THR A 243 -8.17 8.49 -28.05
C THR A 243 -8.83 7.64 -29.13
N LYS A 244 -10.07 7.18 -28.91
CA LYS A 244 -10.75 6.21 -29.79
C LYS A 244 -12.11 6.67 -30.32
N GLY A 245 -12.62 7.82 -29.86
CA GLY A 245 -13.91 8.37 -30.28
C GLY A 245 -15.13 7.50 -29.93
N THR A 246 -14.95 6.48 -29.10
CA THR A 246 -16.00 5.53 -28.68
C THR A 246 -15.94 5.35 -27.18
N LEU A 247 -17.09 5.21 -26.52
CA LEU A 247 -17.14 4.84 -25.11
C LEU A 247 -16.71 3.37 -24.96
N PRO A 248 -15.98 3.01 -23.88
CA PRO A 248 -15.55 1.62 -23.65
C PRO A 248 -16.72 0.64 -23.54
N PHE A 249 -17.91 1.15 -23.24
CA PHE A 249 -19.18 0.42 -23.26
C PHE A 249 -20.00 0.88 -24.47
N ASN A 250 -19.61 0.45 -25.67
CA ASN A 250 -20.50 0.60 -26.83
C ASN A 250 -21.57 -0.48 -26.72
N LEU A 251 -22.67 -0.18 -26.02
CA LEU A 251 -23.89 -0.96 -26.08
C LEU A 251 -24.44 -0.79 -27.49
N ASP A 252 -24.03 -1.67 -28.40
CA ASP A 252 -24.58 -1.77 -29.76
C ASP A 252 -26.02 -2.30 -29.68
N LEU A 253 -26.91 -1.49 -29.11
CA LEU A 253 -28.34 -1.78 -28.93
C LEU A 253 -29.03 -1.97 -30.29
N ASN A 254 -28.44 -1.43 -31.36
CA ASN A 254 -28.92 -1.54 -32.73
C ASN A 254 -28.74 -2.94 -33.33
N ARG A 255 -27.79 -3.74 -32.83
CA ARG A 255 -27.67 -5.16 -33.24
C ARG A 255 -28.81 -6.03 -32.71
N TYR A 256 -29.38 -5.69 -31.55
CA TYR A 256 -30.48 -6.44 -30.95
C TYR A 256 -31.87 -6.04 -31.49
N LEU A 257 -32.03 -4.84 -32.04
CA LEU A 257 -33.30 -4.39 -32.64
C LEU A 257 -33.52 -4.87 -34.08
N LYS A 258 -32.48 -5.38 -34.76
CA LYS A 258 -32.59 -5.99 -36.10
C LYS A 258 -32.92 -7.49 -36.10
N GLN A 259 -33.03 -8.12 -34.93
CA GLN A 259 -33.42 -9.53 -34.77
C GLN A 259 -34.88 -9.72 -34.33
N LYS A 260 -35.73 -8.68 -34.42
CA LYS A 260 -37.17 -8.82 -34.25
C LYS A 260 -37.89 -8.52 -35.56
#